data_AF-A0A8B7J984-F1
#
_entry.id   AF-A0A8B7J984-F1
#
_cell.length_a   1.000
_cell.length_b   1.000
_cell.length_c   1.000
_cell.angle_alpha   90.00
_cell.angle_beta   90.00
_cell.angle_gamma   90.00
#
_symmetry.space_group_name_H-M   'P 1'
#
loop_
_entity.id
_entity.type
_entity.pdbx_description
1 polymer ?
#
loop_
_entity_poly.entity_id
_entity_poly.type
_entity_poly.pdbx_seq_one_letter_code
_entity_poly.pdbx_strand_id
1 'polypeptide(L)'
;MIEGYMFEEHELIRLAATECMCNMAMSKEVQELFLAEGSDRLKLMVLYSGEEDEKLRRAASGTLAMLTALHPPICKRIPQVTAHWLEILQALLLSPNVELQHRGAVVVMNMMAAEREVAEQLIASEMLEILSVLAKEKDKPRVAQAAKESLAQAVAYGLIKPNPNQE
;
A
#
# COMPACT_ATOMS: atom_id res chain seq x y z
N MET A 1 -11.57 -17.63 -14.72
CA MET A 1 -11.13 -17.74 -13.31
C MET A 1 -11.52 -16.42 -12.62
N ILE A 2 -11.77 -16.40 -11.31
CA ILE A 2 -12.46 -15.28 -10.61
C ILE A 2 -11.75 -13.92 -10.78
N GLU A 3 -10.43 -13.93 -10.89
CA GLU A 3 -9.59 -12.74 -11.08
C GLU A 3 -9.81 -12.07 -12.44
N GLY A 4 -10.32 -12.79 -13.45
CA GLY A 4 -10.68 -12.20 -14.74
C GLY A 4 -11.82 -11.19 -14.59
N TYR A 5 -12.72 -11.41 -13.64
CA TYR A 5 -13.82 -10.49 -13.37
C TYR A 5 -13.37 -9.16 -12.75
N MET A 6 -12.13 -9.07 -12.25
CA MET A 6 -11.58 -7.79 -11.83
C MET A 6 -11.41 -6.81 -13.00
N PHE A 7 -11.30 -7.31 -14.23
CA PHE A 7 -11.08 -6.49 -15.44
C PHE A 7 -12.39 -6.03 -16.10
N GLU A 8 -13.54 -6.46 -15.57
CA GLU A 8 -14.84 -6.13 -16.14
C GLU A 8 -15.22 -4.67 -15.89
N GLU A 9 -15.98 -4.10 -16.82
CA GLU A 9 -16.51 -2.74 -16.69
C GLU A 9 -17.63 -2.67 -15.64
N HIS A 10 -18.37 -3.77 -15.44
CA HIS A 10 -19.50 -3.79 -14.53
C HIS A 10 -19.03 -3.68 -13.07
N GLU A 11 -19.30 -2.53 -12.46
CA GLU A 11 -18.79 -2.12 -11.14
C GLU A 11 -18.99 -3.17 -10.05
N LEU A 12 -20.20 -3.74 -9.91
CA LEU A 12 -20.48 -4.75 -8.88
C LEU A 12 -19.75 -6.07 -9.10
N ILE A 13 -19.54 -6.49 -10.36
CA ILE A 13 -18.83 -7.73 -10.70
C ILE A 13 -17.34 -7.54 -10.38
N ARG A 14 -16.78 -6.41 -10.82
CA ARG A 14 -15.42 -6.00 -10.52
C ARG A 14 -15.16 -5.94 -9.01
N LEU A 15 -16.03 -5.25 -8.28
CA LEU A 15 -15.94 -5.14 -6.82
C LEU A 15 -15.97 -6.51 -6.14
N ALA A 16 -16.96 -7.34 -6.46
CA ALA A 16 -17.08 -8.67 -5.85
C ALA A 16 -15.87 -9.56 -6.15
N ALA A 17 -15.31 -9.45 -7.36
CA ALA A 17 -14.09 -10.17 -7.73
C ALA A 17 -12.88 -9.66 -6.93
N THR A 18 -12.71 -8.34 -6.79
CA THR A 18 -11.64 -7.75 -5.98
C THR A 18 -11.75 -8.12 -4.50
N GLU A 19 -12.96 -8.11 -3.92
CA GLU A 19 -13.22 -8.57 -2.55
C GLU A 19 -12.88 -10.06 -2.38
N CYS A 20 -13.25 -10.89 -3.35
CA CYS A 20 -12.90 -12.31 -3.34
C CYS A 20 -11.38 -12.50 -3.37
N MET A 21 -10.68 -11.80 -4.27
CA MET A 21 -9.22 -11.85 -4.38
C MET A 21 -8.53 -11.34 -3.09
N CYS A 22 -9.09 -10.32 -2.43
CA CYS A 22 -8.60 -9.83 -1.14
C CYS A 22 -8.58 -10.94 -0.08
N ASN A 23 -9.67 -11.72 0.02
CA ASN A 23 -9.74 -12.84 0.96
C ASN A 23 -8.76 -13.96 0.60
N MET A 24 -8.54 -14.20 -0.69
CA MET A 24 -7.64 -15.24 -1.18
C MET A 24 -6.16 -14.85 -1.13
N ALA A 25 -5.81 -13.57 -0.94
CA ALA A 25 -4.43 -13.09 -0.90
C ALA A 25 -3.57 -13.72 0.21
N MET A 26 -4.18 -14.42 1.17
CA MET A 26 -3.48 -15.21 2.19
C MET A 26 -2.93 -16.55 1.65
N SER A 27 -3.44 -17.04 0.50
CA SER A 27 -2.90 -18.23 -0.17
C SER A 27 -1.61 -17.88 -0.91
N LYS A 28 -0.59 -18.72 -0.76
CA LYS A 28 0.69 -18.55 -1.46
C LYS A 28 0.52 -18.64 -2.97
N GLU A 29 -0.31 -19.57 -3.44
CA GLU A 29 -0.60 -19.74 -4.86
C GLU A 29 -1.19 -18.46 -5.46
N VAL A 30 -2.07 -17.78 -4.72
CA VAL A 30 -2.65 -16.51 -5.15
C VAL A 30 -1.66 -15.36 -5.07
N GLN A 31 -0.78 -15.33 -4.07
CA GLN A 31 0.32 -14.35 -4.00
C GLN A 31 1.22 -14.41 -5.24
N GLU A 32 1.56 -15.61 -5.71
CA GLU A 32 2.37 -15.81 -6.92
C GLU A 32 1.66 -15.27 -8.18
N LEU A 33 0.31 -15.33 -8.25
CA LEU A 33 -0.45 -14.73 -9.37
C LEU A 33 -0.25 -13.21 -9.46
N PHE A 34 -0.08 -12.53 -8.32
CA PHE A 34 0.17 -11.08 -8.27
C PHE A 34 1.63 -10.73 -8.59
N LEU A 35 2.57 -11.63 -8.37
CA LEU A 35 3.98 -11.43 -8.73
C LEU A 35 4.27 -11.79 -10.20
N ALA A 36 3.47 -12.69 -10.80
CA ALA A 36 3.67 -13.20 -12.15
C ALA A 36 3.92 -12.09 -13.19
N GLU A 37 4.96 -12.26 -14.00
CA GLU A 37 5.26 -11.35 -15.10
C GLU A 37 4.22 -11.45 -16.24
N GLY A 38 3.98 -10.36 -16.95
CA GLY A 38 2.95 -10.29 -18.01
C GLY A 38 1.50 -10.24 -17.49
N SER A 39 1.30 -10.15 -16.18
CA SER A 39 0.00 -10.01 -15.52
C SER A 39 -0.23 -8.58 -15.03
N ASP A 40 -1.40 -8.02 -15.32
CA ASP A 40 -1.83 -6.71 -14.83
C ASP A 40 -2.52 -6.76 -13.46
N ARG A 41 -2.53 -7.91 -12.78
CA ARG A 41 -3.24 -8.08 -11.49
C ARG A 41 -2.75 -7.10 -10.42
N LEU A 42 -1.43 -7.01 -10.22
CA LEU A 42 -0.86 -6.08 -9.25
C LEU A 42 -1.09 -4.64 -9.67
N LYS A 43 -0.96 -4.34 -10.97
CA LYS A 43 -1.26 -3.02 -11.54
C LYS A 43 -2.69 -2.58 -11.19
N LEU A 44 -3.67 -3.47 -11.40
CA LEU A 44 -5.06 -3.20 -11.05
C LEU A 44 -5.23 -2.95 -9.55
N MET A 45 -4.61 -3.73 -8.67
CA MET A 45 -4.72 -3.49 -7.22
C MET A 45 -4.16 -2.12 -6.82
N VAL A 46 -3.07 -1.68 -7.45
CA VAL A 46 -2.54 -0.33 -7.25
C VAL A 46 -3.53 0.71 -7.76
N LEU A 47 -3.98 0.62 -9.01
CA LEU A 47 -4.92 1.58 -9.60
C LEU A 47 -6.25 1.66 -8.82
N TYR A 48 -6.85 0.53 -8.47
CA TYR A 48 -8.11 0.46 -7.71
C TYR A 48 -8.01 1.04 -6.30
N SER A 49 -6.82 1.12 -5.72
CA SER A 49 -6.63 1.80 -4.45
C SER A 49 -6.81 3.32 -4.56
N GLY A 50 -6.64 3.88 -5.76
CA GLY A 50 -6.80 5.30 -6.10
C GLY A 50 -8.14 5.68 -6.74
N GLU A 51 -9.05 4.73 -6.94
CA GLU A 51 -10.38 4.98 -7.53
C GLU A 51 -11.28 5.83 -6.63
N GLU A 52 -12.44 6.25 -7.14
CA GLU A 52 -13.43 7.01 -6.35
C GLU A 52 -14.29 6.09 -5.46
N ASP A 53 -14.67 4.90 -5.96
CA ASP A 53 -15.53 3.97 -5.23
C ASP A 53 -14.85 3.44 -3.97
N GLU A 54 -15.36 3.86 -2.80
CA GLU A 54 -14.72 3.55 -1.52
C GLU A 54 -14.64 2.04 -1.26
N LYS A 55 -15.63 1.25 -1.71
CA LYS A 55 -15.61 -0.21 -1.49
C LYS A 55 -14.50 -0.86 -2.28
N LEU A 56 -14.33 -0.48 -3.54
CA LEU A 56 -13.28 -0.97 -4.41
C LEU A 56 -11.90 -0.59 -3.88
N ARG A 57 -11.72 0.67 -3.46
CA ARG A 57 -10.48 1.12 -2.80
C ARG A 57 -10.16 0.31 -1.56
N ARG A 58 -11.17 0.03 -0.72
CA ARG A 58 -10.99 -0.75 0.51
C ARG A 58 -10.56 -2.18 0.21
N ALA A 59 -11.19 -2.83 -0.77
CA ALA A 59 -10.83 -4.17 -1.19
C ALA A 59 -9.41 -4.22 -1.80
N ALA A 60 -9.08 -3.28 -2.68
CA ALA A 60 -7.78 -3.20 -3.34
C ALA A 60 -6.63 -2.86 -2.37
N SER A 61 -6.79 -1.79 -1.58
CA SER A 61 -5.76 -1.39 -0.60
C SER A 61 -5.59 -2.42 0.52
N GLY A 62 -6.67 -3.13 0.90
CA GLY A 62 -6.61 -4.25 1.82
C GLY A 62 -5.81 -5.42 1.24
N THR A 63 -6.02 -5.72 -0.04
CA THR A 63 -5.24 -6.72 -0.78
C THR A 63 -3.76 -6.34 -0.81
N LEU A 64 -3.42 -5.09 -1.16
CA LEU A 64 -2.04 -4.61 -1.16
C LEU A 64 -1.39 -4.70 0.22
N ALA A 65 -2.09 -4.29 1.27
CA ALA A 65 -1.57 -4.37 2.64
C ALA A 65 -1.22 -5.82 3.03
N MET A 66 -2.07 -6.77 2.65
CA MET A 66 -1.82 -8.20 2.87
C MET A 66 -0.64 -8.72 2.04
N LEU A 67 -0.63 -8.43 0.73
CA LEU A 67 0.38 -8.92 -0.20
C LEU A 67 1.78 -8.39 0.14
N THR A 68 1.90 -7.10 0.46
CA THR A 68 3.18 -6.49 0.86
C THR A 68 3.72 -7.03 2.18
N ALA A 69 2.85 -7.47 3.10
CA ALA A 69 3.26 -8.10 4.34
C ALA A 69 3.69 -9.56 4.16
N LEU A 70 2.94 -10.33 3.36
CA LEU A 70 3.14 -11.77 3.24
C LEU A 70 4.13 -12.17 2.14
N HIS A 71 4.34 -11.31 1.14
CA HIS A 71 5.17 -11.60 -0.02
C HIS A 71 6.03 -10.39 -0.42
N PRO A 72 7.16 -10.15 0.28
CA PRO A 72 8.01 -8.96 0.11
C PRO A 72 8.46 -8.63 -1.33
N PRO A 73 8.67 -9.58 -2.26
CA PRO A 73 8.97 -9.24 -3.66
C PRO A 73 7.94 -8.32 -4.32
N ILE A 74 6.67 -8.36 -3.89
CA ILE A 74 5.62 -7.45 -4.36
C ILE A 74 5.97 -5.98 -4.07
N CYS A 75 6.62 -5.69 -2.94
CA CYS A 75 7.01 -4.32 -2.59
C CYS A 75 7.93 -3.69 -3.66
N LYS A 76 8.88 -4.48 -4.18
CA LYS A 76 9.77 -4.04 -5.27
C LYS A 76 9.04 -3.88 -6.61
N ARG A 77 7.95 -4.63 -6.81
CA ARG A 77 7.19 -4.66 -8.06
C ARG A 77 6.18 -3.51 -8.17
N ILE A 78 5.63 -3.00 -7.06
CA ILE A 78 4.63 -1.90 -7.07
C ILE A 78 5.09 -0.67 -7.87
N PRO A 79 6.31 -0.12 -7.68
CA PRO A 79 6.78 1.02 -8.48
C PRO A 79 6.93 0.74 -9.98
N GLN A 80 6.96 -0.54 -10.39
CA GLN A 80 7.23 -0.96 -11.76
C GLN A 80 5.95 -1.18 -12.58
N VAL A 81 4.79 -1.32 -11.93
CA VAL A 81 3.54 -1.67 -12.62
C VAL A 81 2.74 -0.44 -13.07
N THR A 82 2.95 0.71 -12.46
CA THR A 82 2.31 1.98 -12.86
C THR A 82 3.14 3.17 -12.39
N ALA A 83 3.16 4.26 -13.17
CA ALA A 83 3.84 5.49 -12.77
C ALA A 83 3.12 6.22 -11.62
N HIS A 84 1.81 6.00 -11.45
CA HIS A 84 0.96 6.70 -10.48
C HIS A 84 1.02 6.14 -9.05
N TRP A 85 1.92 5.21 -8.78
CA TRP A 85 1.93 4.46 -7.53
C TRP A 85 2.16 5.36 -6.30
N LEU A 86 2.98 6.40 -6.43
CA LEU A 86 3.25 7.35 -5.35
C LEU A 86 2.00 8.16 -5.00
N GLU A 87 1.38 8.78 -6.01
CA GLU A 87 0.20 9.63 -5.81
C GLU A 87 -0.95 8.82 -5.21
N ILE A 88 -1.11 7.57 -5.62
CA ILE A 88 -2.13 6.67 -5.06
C ILE A 88 -1.86 6.35 -3.58
N LEU A 89 -0.62 6.01 -3.22
CA LEU A 89 -0.28 5.73 -1.83
C LEU A 89 -0.41 6.99 -0.95
N GLN A 90 0.00 8.15 -1.46
CA GLN A 90 -0.18 9.44 -0.78
C GLN A 90 -1.67 9.75 -0.58
N ALA A 91 -2.51 9.52 -1.59
CA ALA A 91 -3.95 9.70 -1.49
C ALA A 91 -4.59 8.77 -0.46
N LEU A 92 -4.08 7.54 -0.28
CA LEU A 92 -4.51 6.68 0.82
C LEU A 92 -4.12 7.28 2.18
N LEU A 93 -2.87 7.73 2.35
CA LEU A 93 -2.41 8.33 3.61
C LEU A 93 -3.13 9.62 3.99
N LEU A 94 -3.61 10.38 3.00
CA LEU A 94 -4.37 11.61 3.21
C LEU A 94 -5.89 11.39 3.29
N SER A 95 -6.34 10.14 3.18
CA SER A 95 -7.76 9.80 3.21
C SER A 95 -8.43 10.23 4.53
N PRO A 96 -9.62 10.87 4.49
CA PRO A 96 -10.41 11.12 5.69
C PRO A 96 -11.00 9.83 6.29
N ASN A 97 -11.11 8.77 5.48
CA ASN A 97 -11.50 7.45 5.96
C ASN A 97 -10.31 6.77 6.65
N VAL A 98 -10.43 6.59 7.97
CA VAL A 98 -9.37 6.06 8.84
C VAL A 98 -8.94 4.64 8.44
N GLU A 99 -9.85 3.81 7.93
CA GLU A 99 -9.47 2.46 7.51
C GLU A 99 -8.61 2.48 6.25
N LEU A 100 -8.96 3.32 5.27
CA LEU A 100 -8.15 3.50 4.06
C LEU A 100 -6.78 4.10 4.40
N GLN A 101 -6.76 5.09 5.29
CA GLN A 101 -5.54 5.70 5.79
C GLN A 101 -4.62 4.68 6.47
N HIS A 102 -5.18 3.83 7.33
CA HIS A 102 -4.42 2.78 7.99
C HIS A 102 -3.89 1.74 6.99
N ARG A 103 -4.70 1.30 6.02
CA ARG A 103 -4.25 0.35 4.98
C ARG A 103 -3.12 0.95 4.16
N GLY A 104 -3.22 2.22 3.75
CA GLY A 104 -2.13 2.94 3.07
C GLY A 104 -0.85 3.01 3.91
N ALA A 105 -0.97 3.32 5.21
CA ALA A 105 0.16 3.39 6.13
C ALA A 105 0.87 2.03 6.27
N VAL A 106 0.11 0.93 6.33
CA VAL A 106 0.66 -0.43 6.37
C VAL A 106 1.37 -0.79 5.06
N VAL A 107 0.79 -0.46 3.89
CA VAL A 107 1.44 -0.70 2.60
C VAL A 107 2.79 0.03 2.52
N VAL A 108 2.82 1.32 2.85
CA VAL A 108 4.04 2.13 2.84
C VAL A 108 5.06 1.57 3.84
N MET A 109 4.64 1.23 5.05
CA MET A 109 5.51 0.63 6.08
C MET A 109 6.15 -0.68 5.60
N ASN A 110 5.37 -1.58 5.01
CA ASN A 110 5.88 -2.84 4.47
C ASN A 110 6.86 -2.60 3.31
N MET A 111 6.56 -1.65 2.43
CA MET A 111 7.44 -1.30 1.30
C MET A 111 8.77 -0.70 1.77
N MET A 112 8.72 0.20 2.76
CA MET A 112 9.90 0.78 3.41
C MET A 112 10.78 -0.30 4.06
N ALA A 113 10.18 -1.32 4.67
CA ALA A 113 10.91 -2.39 5.33
C ALA A 113 11.47 -3.44 4.36
N ALA A 114 10.81 -3.65 3.22
CA ALA A 114 11.16 -4.73 2.30
C ALA A 114 12.34 -4.42 1.39
N GLU A 115 12.48 -3.17 0.90
CA GLU A 115 13.55 -2.84 -0.05
C GLU A 115 14.04 -1.39 0.09
N ARG A 116 15.37 -1.22 0.23
CA ARG A 116 15.99 0.10 0.44
C ARG A 116 15.77 1.06 -0.74
N GLU A 117 15.87 0.58 -1.97
CA GLU A 117 15.67 1.39 -3.18
C GLU A 117 14.24 1.95 -3.25
N VAL A 118 13.25 1.18 -2.78
CA VAL A 118 11.85 1.63 -2.71
C VAL A 118 11.69 2.65 -1.58
N ALA A 119 12.34 2.41 -0.44
CA ALA A 119 12.36 3.37 0.66
C ALA A 119 12.98 4.72 0.25
N GLU A 120 14.04 4.72 -0.54
CA GLU A 120 14.67 5.93 -1.08
C GLU A 120 13.69 6.74 -1.96
N GLN A 121 12.94 6.07 -2.84
CA GLN A 121 11.93 6.72 -3.68
C GLN A 121 10.77 7.30 -2.84
N LEU A 122 10.30 6.56 -1.84
CA LEU A 122 9.24 7.01 -0.94
C LEU A 122 9.69 8.26 -0.18
N ILE A 123 10.87 8.24 0.44
CA ILE A 123 11.39 9.35 1.25
C ILE A 123 11.78 10.58 0.41
N ALA A 124 12.14 10.41 -0.86
CA ALA A 124 12.40 11.52 -1.79
C ALA A 124 11.13 12.24 -2.28
N SER A 125 9.94 11.80 -1.87
CA SER A 125 8.64 12.39 -2.22
C SER A 125 7.96 13.04 -1.01
N GLU A 126 6.78 13.63 -1.21
CA GLU A 126 5.92 14.19 -0.15
C GLU A 126 5.51 13.16 0.93
N MET A 127 5.79 11.87 0.71
CA MET A 127 5.55 10.81 1.69
C MET A 127 6.24 11.09 3.02
N LEU A 128 7.44 11.69 3.03
CA LEU A 128 8.17 11.97 4.28
C LEU A 128 7.40 12.98 5.15
N GLU A 129 6.90 14.06 4.56
CA GLU A 129 6.10 15.08 5.23
C GLU A 129 4.80 14.46 5.76
N ILE A 130 4.11 13.67 4.92
CA ILE A 130 2.85 13.01 5.31
C ILE A 130 3.08 12.07 6.50
N LEU A 131 4.08 11.18 6.42
CA LEU A 131 4.41 10.26 7.51
C LEU A 131 4.81 11.00 8.80
N SER A 132 5.53 12.12 8.68
CA SER A 132 5.95 12.94 9.82
C SER A 132 4.77 13.59 10.56
N VAL A 133 3.71 13.96 9.83
CA VAL A 133 2.46 14.45 10.42
C VAL A 133 1.69 13.29 11.07
N LEU A 134 1.48 12.20 10.34
CA LEU A 134 0.73 11.03 10.81
C LEU A 134 1.34 10.40 12.07
N ALA A 135 2.67 10.34 12.16
CA ALA A 135 3.38 9.81 13.33
C ALA A 135 3.08 10.57 14.65
N LYS A 136 2.55 11.79 14.57
CA LYS A 136 2.22 12.62 15.74
C LYS A 136 0.73 12.57 16.08
N GLU A 137 -0.11 11.96 15.26
CA GLU A 137 -1.54 11.85 15.51
C GLU A 137 -1.81 10.95 16.72
N LYS A 138 -2.50 11.48 17.74
CA LYS A 138 -2.85 10.72 18.95
C LYS A 138 -4.17 9.98 18.82
N ASP A 139 -5.08 10.50 18.02
CA ASP A 139 -6.46 9.96 17.88
C ASP A 139 -6.53 8.73 16.96
N LYS A 140 -5.47 8.45 16.20
CA LYS A 140 -5.38 7.32 15.26
C LYS A 140 -4.12 6.48 15.54
N PRO A 141 -4.06 5.79 16.69
CA PRO A 141 -2.82 5.16 17.17
C PRO A 141 -2.23 4.14 16.21
N ARG A 142 -3.07 3.39 15.47
CA ARG A 142 -2.59 2.41 14.48
C ARG A 142 -1.95 3.05 13.26
N VAL A 143 -2.51 4.15 12.75
CA VAL A 143 -1.94 4.92 11.65
C VAL A 143 -0.61 5.54 12.08
N ALA A 144 -0.61 6.18 13.26
CA ALA A 144 0.58 6.80 13.82
C ALA A 144 1.69 5.77 14.07
N GLN A 145 1.36 4.57 14.53
CA GLN A 145 2.33 3.50 14.74
C GLN A 145 2.98 3.06 13.42
N ALA A 146 2.20 2.78 12.37
CA ALA A 146 2.75 2.40 11.07
C ALA A 146 3.62 3.52 10.46
N ALA A 147 3.23 4.79 10.65
CA ALA A 147 4.02 5.93 10.22
C ALA A 147 5.35 6.05 10.99
N LYS A 148 5.33 5.84 12.32
CA LYS A 148 6.55 5.82 13.16
C LYS A 148 7.51 4.71 12.74
N GLU A 149 7.00 3.51 12.48
CA GLU A 149 7.80 2.37 12.02
C GLU A 149 8.44 2.66 10.65
N SER A 150 7.68 3.27 9.73
CA SER A 150 8.19 3.70 8.43
C SER A 150 9.35 4.71 8.57
N LEU A 151 9.20 5.72 9.44
CA LEU A 151 10.24 6.71 9.71
C LEU A 151 11.45 6.09 10.41
N ALA A 152 11.24 5.18 11.35
CA ALA A 152 12.31 4.46 12.03
C ALA A 152 13.13 3.63 11.04
N GLN A 153 12.48 2.99 10.07
CA GLN A 153 13.13 2.26 9.00
C GLN A 153 13.96 3.19 8.09
N ALA A 154 13.44 4.38 7.75
CA ALA A 154 14.19 5.39 7.01
C ALA A 154 15.45 5.85 7.76
N VAL A 155 15.38 6.02 9.09
CA VAL A 155 16.54 6.29 9.94
C VAL A 155 17.52 5.12 9.94
N ALA A 156 17.03 3.88 10.05
CA ALA A 156 17.86 2.67 10.03
C ALA A 156 18.64 2.52 8.72
N TYR A 157 18.05 2.92 7.59
CA TYR A 157 18.74 3.01 6.30
C TYR A 157 19.63 4.25 6.14
N GLY A 158 19.59 5.20 7.08
CA GLY A 158 20.34 6.45 7.01
C GLY A 158 19.80 7.43 5.96
N LEU A 159 18.53 7.28 5.55
CA LEU A 159 17.88 8.15 4.57
C LEU A 159 17.44 9.48 5.19
N ILE A 160 17.14 9.48 6.49
CA ILE A 160 16.78 10.67 7.27
C ILE A 160 17.53 10.67 8.61
N LYS A 161 17.64 11.86 9.22
CA LYS A 161 18.21 12.00 10.57
C LYS A 161 17.16 11.67 11.63
N PRO A 162 17.55 11.08 12.78
CA PRO A 162 16.65 10.93 13.91
C PRO A 162 16.08 12.28 14.33
N ASN A 163 14.79 12.35 14.61
CA ASN A 163 14.16 13.57 15.10
C ASN A 163 14.36 13.64 16.63
N PRO A 164 15.04 14.67 17.18
CA PRO A 164 15.34 14.76 18.61
C PRO A 164 14.11 14.87 19.52
N ASN A 165 12.91 15.09 18.97
CA ASN A 165 11.65 15.24 19.71
C ASN A 165 10.72 14.01 19.64
N GLN A 166 11.27 12.80 19.43
CA GLN A 166 10.49 11.54 19.37
C GLN A 166 10.41 10.76 20.69
N GLU A 167 10.89 11.32 21.80
CA GLU A 167 10.66 10.80 23.17
C GLU A 167 9.32 11.27 23.76
#